data_AF-A0A812XE68-F1
#
_entry.id   AF-A0A812XE68-F1
#
_cell.length_a   1.000
_cell.length_b   1.000
_cell.length_c   1.000
_cell.angle_alpha   90.00
_cell.angle_beta   90.00
_cell.angle_gamma   90.00
#
_symmetry.space_group_name_H-M   'P 1'
#
loop_
_entity.id
_entity.type
_entity.pdbx_description
1 polymer ?
#
loop_
_entity_poly.entity_id
_entity_poly.type
_entity_poly.pdbx_seq_one_letter_code
_entity_poly.pdbx_strand_id
1 'polypeptide(L)'
;MGSLSRLIPGRRLATYYSDDNVWHERIAIWRVNAYEWFVLTPDADLYPEILTGGQVDGPVKVKIQGEDFRYWSRVGGTVYRFRENIEDSALRDRMNEARVEAQSLAGYDSQWFPSEVIDSSGATVSAEAFGLVRDPKRRLRGKQPRGGQASPGPAADASWVLDIVGPMTAAPEGKVWLALETMDGVRRGQEIEVRPDIDLKIEETTGLVRKGGGWLKVGLYDLAEVPLPPLIPEPQGNAMLGADTKDDSPREGASHDARTLMVDYDAHGYRHKEWRELLHEIKEYQYTDWPLEGPGTVLHMVRHMFKYGGDSRQWLMLWARHRGLVDGDRVMHELRVLVDILWYGGSYDQLNLGSLVCMEVAARRVQAVVDAYSAGGTGAPDWGNARLFTNYVGPEDIVSPQLRTWAARRGKEEVELHQARNRLKELKKGGGSTAVDEAAGAVADGNTAGGAGGRAERRRGNRTNALEAPQAP
;
A
#
# COMPACT_ATOMS: atom_id res chain seq x y z
N MET A 1 -22.68 -16.44 6.46
CA MET A 1 -23.16 -15.31 5.61
C MET A 1 -24.55 -14.78 5.99
N GLY A 2 -25.45 -15.55 6.65
CA GLY A 2 -26.80 -15.07 6.97
C GLY A 2 -26.94 -13.94 8.01
N SER A 3 -25.86 -13.54 8.70
CA SER A 3 -25.90 -12.47 9.70
C SER A 3 -25.94 -11.07 9.06
N LEU A 4 -25.20 -10.85 7.96
CA LEU A 4 -25.09 -9.53 7.32
C LEU A 4 -26.37 -9.07 6.62
N SER A 5 -27.23 -9.99 6.16
CA SER A 5 -28.50 -9.63 5.51
C SER A 5 -29.52 -8.99 6.46
N ARG A 6 -29.29 -9.10 7.78
CA ARG A 6 -30.12 -8.48 8.83
C ARG A 6 -29.52 -7.19 9.36
N LEU A 7 -28.36 -6.79 8.85
CA LEU A 7 -27.72 -5.55 9.24
C LEU A 7 -28.58 -4.36 8.78
N ILE A 8 -28.86 -3.45 9.70
CA ILE A 8 -29.58 -2.20 9.44
C ILE A 8 -28.74 -1.01 9.93
N PRO A 9 -28.91 0.19 9.35
CA PRO A 9 -28.20 1.39 9.79
C PRO A 9 -28.34 1.65 11.29
N GLY A 10 -27.28 2.16 11.91
CA GLY A 10 -27.16 2.42 13.36
C GLY A 10 -26.79 1.18 14.19
N ARG A 11 -26.79 -0.03 13.61
CA ARG A 11 -26.43 -1.25 14.32
C ARG A 11 -24.93 -1.27 14.65
N ARG A 12 -24.60 -1.61 15.90
CA ARG A 12 -23.22 -1.80 16.36
C ARG A 12 -22.68 -3.18 16.02
N LEU A 13 -21.41 -3.22 15.65
CA LEU A 13 -20.66 -4.39 15.22
C LEU A 13 -19.38 -4.51 16.03
N ALA A 14 -18.93 -5.74 16.25
CA ALA A 14 -17.57 -6.04 16.67
C ALA A 14 -16.83 -6.66 15.47
N THR A 15 -15.79 -5.99 14.99
CA THR A 15 -14.91 -6.47 13.92
C THR A 15 -13.55 -6.89 14.50
N TYR A 16 -12.92 -7.92 13.93
CA TYR A 16 -11.60 -8.39 14.35
C TYR A 16 -10.72 -8.57 13.11
N TYR A 17 -9.54 -7.97 13.12
CA TYR A 17 -8.58 -8.02 12.01
C TYR A 17 -7.44 -8.99 12.34
N SER A 18 -6.80 -9.58 11.33
CA SER A 18 -5.74 -10.58 11.53
C SER A 18 -4.46 -10.00 12.13
N ASP A 19 -4.24 -8.71 11.94
CA ASP A 19 -3.06 -7.94 12.35
C ASP A 19 -3.24 -7.21 13.69
N ASP A 20 -4.39 -7.39 14.35
CA ASP A 20 -4.69 -6.76 15.63
C ASP A 20 -4.95 -7.81 16.74
N ASN A 21 -4.78 -7.39 17.99
CA ASN A 21 -5.08 -8.17 19.19
C ASN A 21 -6.34 -7.69 19.93
N VAL A 22 -7.00 -6.62 19.45
CA VAL A 22 -8.27 -6.13 19.99
C VAL A 22 -9.41 -6.25 18.99
N TRP A 23 -10.63 -6.39 19.50
CA TRP A 23 -11.84 -6.18 18.70
C TRP A 23 -12.07 -4.70 18.49
N HIS A 24 -12.70 -4.36 17.39
CA HIS A 24 -13.04 -3.00 17.01
C HIS A 24 -14.54 -2.82 17.00
N GLU A 25 -15.04 -1.84 17.74
CA GLU A 25 -16.41 -1.40 17.60
C GLU A 25 -16.58 -0.61 16.30
N ARG A 26 -17.64 -0.92 15.55
CA ARG A 26 -18.08 -0.18 14.38
C ARG A 26 -19.58 0.07 14.48
N ILE A 27 -20.06 1.15 13.86
CA ILE A 27 -21.49 1.36 13.63
C ILE A 27 -21.74 1.24 12.13
N ALA A 28 -22.65 0.38 11.71
CA ALA A 28 -23.06 0.28 10.31
C ALA A 28 -23.88 1.53 9.95
N ILE A 29 -23.42 2.33 9.01
CA ILE A 29 -24.04 3.62 8.68
C ILE A 29 -24.90 3.52 7.42
N TRP A 30 -24.34 3.03 6.32
CA TRP A 30 -25.06 2.94 5.05
C TRP A 30 -24.59 1.74 4.24
N ARG A 31 -25.52 1.07 3.55
CA ARG A 31 -25.18 -0.08 2.71
C ARG A 31 -24.74 0.38 1.33
N VAL A 32 -23.59 -0.10 0.88
CA VAL A 32 -23.14 0.11 -0.51
C VAL A 32 -23.70 -1.03 -1.37
N ASN A 33 -23.42 -2.28 -0.98
CA ASN A 33 -23.90 -3.48 -1.66
C ASN A 33 -24.17 -4.62 -0.65
N ALA A 34 -24.30 -5.88 -1.09
CA ALA A 34 -24.60 -7.01 -0.19
C ALA A 34 -23.52 -7.29 0.89
N TYR A 35 -22.30 -6.81 0.68
CA TYR A 35 -21.12 -7.18 1.44
C TYR A 35 -20.35 -5.98 2.00
N GLU A 36 -20.58 -4.80 1.44
CA GLU A 36 -19.86 -3.57 1.75
C GLU A 36 -20.80 -2.52 2.35
N TRP A 37 -20.34 -1.93 3.44
CA TRP A 37 -21.07 -0.93 4.22
C TRP A 37 -20.15 0.22 4.59
N PHE A 38 -20.67 1.44 4.54
CA PHE A 38 -20.05 2.53 5.28
C PHE A 38 -20.14 2.21 6.78
N VAL A 39 -18.99 2.30 7.43
CA VAL A 39 -18.86 2.12 8.87
C VAL A 39 -18.33 3.38 9.52
N LEU A 40 -18.76 3.63 10.75
CA LEU A 40 -18.23 4.70 11.59
C LEU A 40 -17.35 4.08 12.68
N THR A 41 -16.15 4.64 12.85
CA THR A 41 -15.16 4.21 13.86
C THR A 41 -15.24 5.06 15.13
N PRO A 42 -14.66 4.59 16.26
CA PRO A 42 -14.54 5.38 17.48
C PRO A 42 -13.82 6.73 17.31
N ASP A 43 -12.97 6.84 16.29
CA ASP A 43 -12.23 8.07 15.92
C ASP A 43 -13.04 9.01 15.02
N ALA A 44 -14.32 8.69 14.78
CA ALA A 44 -15.24 9.40 13.90
C ALA A 44 -14.86 9.37 12.41
N ASP A 45 -14.06 8.40 12.00
CA ASP A 45 -13.81 8.12 10.57
C ASP A 45 -15.02 7.42 9.94
N LEU A 46 -15.36 7.83 8.73
CA LEU A 46 -16.44 7.28 7.93
C LEU A 46 -15.86 6.77 6.62
N TYR A 47 -15.94 5.46 6.35
CA TYR A 47 -15.41 4.87 5.11
C TYR A 47 -16.13 3.56 4.76
N PRO A 48 -16.10 3.13 3.49
CA PRO A 48 -16.67 1.85 3.08
C PRO A 48 -15.77 0.68 3.52
N GLU A 49 -16.38 -0.37 4.05
CA GLU A 49 -15.70 -1.57 4.53
C GLU A 49 -16.44 -2.85 4.11
N ILE A 50 -15.69 -3.86 3.65
CA ILE A 50 -16.22 -5.17 3.27
C ILE A 50 -16.35 -6.06 4.51
N LEU A 51 -17.58 -6.38 4.93
CA LEU A 51 -17.85 -7.07 6.19
C LEU A 51 -17.94 -8.61 6.07
N THR A 52 -17.38 -9.22 5.02
CA THR A 52 -17.58 -10.65 4.71
C THR A 52 -16.81 -11.63 5.58
N GLY A 53 -15.80 -11.20 6.34
CA GLY A 53 -15.08 -12.08 7.26
C GLY A 53 -13.98 -12.94 6.60
N GLY A 54 -13.49 -12.61 5.40
CA GLY A 54 -12.57 -13.51 4.69
C GLY A 54 -11.72 -12.92 3.57
N GLN A 55 -11.65 -11.59 3.44
CA GLN A 55 -10.78 -10.94 2.46
C GLN A 55 -9.47 -10.47 3.08
N VAL A 56 -8.47 -10.27 2.21
CA VAL A 56 -7.16 -9.71 2.59
C VAL A 56 -7.31 -8.30 3.18
N ASP A 57 -8.26 -7.52 2.65
CA ASP A 57 -8.51 -6.13 3.04
C ASP A 57 -9.86 -6.00 3.76
N GLY A 58 -9.92 -6.50 5.01
CA GLY A 58 -11.11 -6.36 5.85
C GLY A 58 -11.04 -7.19 7.13
N PRO A 59 -12.09 -7.15 7.97
CA PRO A 59 -12.14 -7.93 9.18
C PRO A 59 -12.25 -9.42 8.88
N VAL A 60 -11.51 -10.24 9.63
CA VAL A 60 -11.56 -11.71 9.58
C VAL A 60 -12.78 -12.25 10.34
N LYS A 61 -13.28 -11.50 11.32
CA LYS A 61 -14.51 -11.86 12.04
C LYS A 61 -15.37 -10.62 12.23
N VAL A 62 -16.67 -10.80 12.03
CA VAL A 62 -17.68 -9.78 12.29
C VAL A 62 -18.75 -10.40 13.19
N LYS A 63 -19.10 -9.70 14.26
CA LYS A 63 -20.22 -10.05 15.15
C LYS A 63 -21.18 -8.87 15.25
N ILE A 64 -22.47 -9.12 15.17
CA ILE A 64 -23.52 -8.10 15.25
C ILE A 64 -24.05 -8.03 16.68
N GLN A 65 -24.04 -6.83 17.29
CA GLN A 65 -24.60 -6.64 18.62
C GLN A 65 -26.12 -6.82 18.58
N GLY A 66 -26.66 -7.64 19.49
CA GLY A 66 -28.06 -8.03 19.56
C GLY A 66 -28.37 -9.37 18.89
N GLU A 67 -27.56 -9.81 17.92
CA GLU A 67 -27.69 -11.13 17.28
C GLU A 67 -26.62 -12.10 17.78
N ASP A 68 -25.35 -11.77 17.58
CA ASP A 68 -24.21 -12.64 17.90
C ASP A 68 -23.77 -12.48 19.36
N PHE A 69 -23.97 -11.30 19.94
CA PHE A 69 -23.68 -11.02 21.35
C PHE A 69 -24.56 -9.90 21.89
N ARG A 70 -24.90 -9.95 23.18
CA ARG A 70 -25.69 -8.90 23.84
C ARG A 70 -24.83 -7.85 24.55
N TYR A 71 -23.74 -8.29 25.17
CA TYR A 71 -22.85 -7.45 25.98
C TYR A 71 -21.42 -7.53 25.45
N TRP A 72 -20.70 -6.40 25.44
CA TRP A 72 -19.32 -6.31 24.96
C TRP A 72 -18.36 -7.29 25.66
N SER A 73 -18.60 -7.60 26.94
CA SER A 73 -17.85 -8.62 27.69
C SER A 73 -17.97 -10.04 27.13
N ARG A 74 -18.94 -10.32 26.26
CA ARG A 74 -19.17 -11.61 25.61
C ARG A 74 -18.58 -11.70 24.20
N VAL A 75 -17.96 -10.63 23.70
CA VAL A 75 -17.30 -10.63 22.38
C VAL A 75 -16.09 -11.58 22.36
N GLY A 76 -15.43 -11.76 23.51
CA GLY A 76 -14.31 -12.71 23.67
C GLY A 76 -12.93 -12.07 23.54
N GLY A 77 -12.77 -10.82 23.99
CA GLY A 77 -11.50 -10.09 23.98
C GLY A 77 -11.68 -8.65 24.48
N THR A 78 -10.58 -7.90 24.51
CA THR A 78 -10.61 -6.44 24.64
C THR A 78 -11.25 -5.82 23.41
N VAL A 79 -11.90 -4.66 23.59
CA VAL A 79 -12.63 -3.97 22.52
C VAL A 79 -12.22 -2.49 22.50
N TYR A 80 -11.70 -2.03 21.37
CA TYR A 80 -11.57 -0.62 21.04
C TYR A 80 -12.94 -0.06 20.70
N ARG A 81 -13.44 0.84 21.53
CA ARG A 81 -14.86 1.22 21.58
C ARG A 81 -15.06 2.73 21.59
N PHE A 82 -16.26 3.15 21.20
CA PHE A 82 -16.66 4.55 21.34
C PHE A 82 -16.60 4.96 22.81
N ARG A 83 -16.02 6.13 23.05
CA ARG A 83 -15.95 6.72 24.40
C ARG A 83 -17.35 7.09 24.90
N GLU A 84 -18.16 7.66 24.01
CA GLU A 84 -19.52 8.14 24.26
C GLU A 84 -20.47 7.63 23.19
N ASN A 85 -21.77 7.59 23.51
CA ASN A 85 -22.77 7.27 22.50
C ASN A 85 -22.93 8.45 21.53
N ILE A 86 -23.05 8.14 20.25
CA ILE A 86 -23.32 9.14 19.22
C ILE A 86 -24.76 9.59 19.33
N GLU A 87 -25.00 10.90 19.33
CA GLU A 87 -26.35 11.47 19.32
C GLU A 87 -27.09 11.18 18.00
N ASP A 88 -28.42 11.10 18.04
CA ASP A 88 -29.25 10.79 16.87
C ASP A 88 -29.08 11.80 15.72
N SER A 89 -28.86 13.08 16.05
CA SER A 89 -28.57 14.15 15.09
C SER A 89 -27.28 13.86 14.33
N ALA A 90 -26.19 13.62 15.05
CA ALA A 90 -24.90 13.31 14.46
C ALA A 90 -24.94 12.00 13.66
N LEU A 91 -25.63 10.97 14.17
CA LEU A 91 -25.79 9.70 13.45
C LEU A 91 -26.56 9.88 12.13
N ARG A 92 -27.61 10.70 12.13
CA ARG A 92 -28.37 11.07 10.92
C ARG A 92 -27.51 11.80 9.90
N ASP A 93 -26.69 12.75 10.35
CA ASP A 93 -25.79 13.50 9.47
C ASP A 93 -24.78 12.57 8.79
N ARG A 94 -24.18 11.64 9.55
CA ARG A 94 -23.27 10.61 9.01
C ARG A 94 -23.97 9.67 8.03
N MET A 95 -25.23 9.31 8.25
CA MET A 95 -26.01 8.51 7.29
C MET A 95 -26.27 9.26 5.98
N ASN A 96 -26.54 10.56 6.05
CA ASN A 96 -26.73 11.38 4.85
C ASN A 96 -25.43 11.57 4.07
N GLU A 97 -24.32 11.82 4.77
CA GLU A 97 -22.97 11.90 4.21
C GLU A 97 -22.60 10.59 3.49
N ALA A 98 -22.67 9.45 4.20
CA ALA A 98 -22.40 8.13 3.64
C ALA A 98 -23.30 7.79 2.44
N ARG A 99 -24.58 8.20 2.47
CA ARG A 99 -25.51 7.98 1.36
C ARG A 99 -25.08 8.74 0.10
N VAL A 100 -24.66 10.00 0.24
CA VAL A 100 -24.19 10.81 -0.90
C VAL A 100 -22.89 10.22 -1.46
N GLU A 101 -21.96 9.85 -0.59
CA GLU A 101 -20.68 9.28 -1.00
C GLU A 101 -20.86 7.91 -1.69
N ALA A 102 -21.72 7.06 -1.14
CA ALA A 102 -22.03 5.74 -1.70
C ALA A 102 -22.51 5.81 -3.15
N GLN A 103 -23.19 6.88 -3.56
CA GLN A 103 -23.65 7.04 -4.95
C GLN A 103 -22.51 7.08 -5.97
N SER A 104 -21.29 7.42 -5.54
CA SER A 104 -20.11 7.43 -6.41
C SER A 104 -19.34 6.11 -6.45
N LEU A 105 -19.63 5.18 -5.53
CA LEU A 105 -18.94 3.90 -5.44
C LEU A 105 -19.47 2.88 -6.46
N ALA A 106 -18.55 2.09 -7.03
CA ALA A 106 -18.88 0.99 -7.92
C ALA A 106 -19.73 -0.07 -7.19
N GLY A 107 -20.83 -0.48 -7.81
CA GLY A 107 -21.72 -1.50 -7.25
C GLY A 107 -22.73 -0.98 -6.22
N TYR A 108 -22.86 0.34 -6.04
CA TYR A 108 -23.89 0.94 -5.20
C TYR A 108 -25.32 0.52 -5.62
N ASP A 109 -26.07 -0.03 -4.69
CA ASP A 109 -27.48 -0.39 -4.89
C ASP A 109 -28.38 0.84 -4.74
N SER A 110 -28.55 1.58 -5.84
CA SER A 110 -29.43 2.77 -5.90
C SER A 110 -30.91 2.51 -5.56
N GLN A 111 -31.37 1.26 -5.57
CA GLN A 111 -32.75 0.92 -5.23
C GLN A 111 -32.94 0.71 -3.73
N TRP A 112 -31.87 0.33 -3.03
CA TRP A 112 -31.89 0.09 -1.60
C TRP A 112 -32.07 1.39 -0.82
N PHE A 113 -32.96 1.35 0.16
CA PHE A 113 -33.14 2.40 1.16
C PHE A 113 -33.60 1.72 2.45
N PRO A 114 -33.04 2.07 3.61
CA PRO A 114 -33.41 1.43 4.85
C PRO A 114 -34.88 1.74 5.19
N SER A 115 -35.65 0.73 5.57
CA SER A 115 -36.98 0.94 6.16
C SER A 115 -36.91 1.33 7.62
N GLU A 116 -35.87 0.86 8.30
CA GLU A 116 -35.66 0.99 9.74
C GLU A 116 -34.20 1.33 10.05
N VAL A 117 -34.00 2.00 11.18
CA VAL A 117 -32.70 2.43 11.71
C VAL A 117 -32.68 2.14 13.20
N ILE A 118 -31.50 1.85 13.74
CA ILE A 118 -31.26 1.80 15.19
C ILE A 118 -30.82 3.19 15.66
N ASP A 119 -31.58 3.79 16.56
CA ASP A 119 -31.23 5.06 17.18
C ASP A 119 -30.12 4.91 18.25
N SER A 120 -29.66 6.03 18.80
CA SER A 120 -28.63 6.10 19.84
C SER A 120 -29.03 5.39 21.15
N SER A 121 -30.32 5.20 21.39
CA SER A 121 -30.84 4.43 22.54
C SER A 121 -30.85 2.92 22.30
N GLY A 122 -30.61 2.49 21.05
CA GLY A 122 -30.67 1.10 20.62
C GLY A 122 -32.06 0.64 20.19
N ALA A 123 -33.04 1.55 20.08
CA ALA A 123 -34.39 1.23 19.63
C ALA A 123 -34.45 1.24 18.09
N THR A 124 -35.28 0.34 17.55
CA THR A 124 -35.59 0.32 16.12
C THR A 124 -36.68 1.35 15.83
N VAL A 125 -36.37 2.32 14.97
CA VAL A 125 -37.30 3.35 14.50
C VAL A 125 -37.40 3.32 12.97
N SER A 126 -38.50 3.82 12.41
CA SER A 126 -38.60 3.92 10.95
C SER A 126 -37.59 4.96 10.43
N ALA A 127 -37.05 4.73 9.23
CA ALA A 127 -36.09 5.66 8.63
C ALA A 127 -36.66 7.07 8.46
N GLU A 128 -37.96 7.17 8.14
CA GLU A 128 -38.67 8.45 8.03
C GLU A 128 -38.80 9.17 9.38
N ALA A 129 -39.17 8.45 10.45
CA ALA A 129 -39.22 9.03 11.81
C ALA A 129 -37.83 9.44 12.31
N PHE A 130 -36.79 8.72 11.89
CA PHE A 130 -35.40 9.08 12.15
C PHE A 130 -34.91 10.26 11.30
N GLY A 131 -35.74 10.80 10.38
CA GLY A 131 -35.42 11.96 9.55
C GLY A 131 -34.64 11.65 8.28
N LEU A 132 -34.56 10.39 7.85
CA LEU A 132 -34.01 10.02 6.55
C LEU A 132 -35.10 10.15 5.49
N VAL A 133 -34.83 10.99 4.50
CA VAL A 133 -35.77 11.22 3.38
C VAL A 133 -35.24 10.55 2.14
N ARG A 134 -36.08 9.74 1.50
CA ARG A 134 -35.76 9.17 0.18
C ARG A 134 -35.71 10.33 -0.80
N ASP A 135 -34.66 10.41 -1.62
CA ASP A 135 -34.56 11.47 -2.62
C ASP A 135 -35.87 11.51 -3.40
N PRO A 136 -36.54 12.68 -3.46
CA PRO A 136 -37.82 12.76 -4.13
C PRO A 136 -37.58 12.23 -5.53
N LYS A 137 -38.24 11.10 -5.87
CA LYS A 137 -38.22 10.58 -7.23
C LYS A 137 -38.52 11.78 -8.07
N ARG A 138 -37.54 12.26 -8.84
CA ARG A 138 -37.67 13.43 -9.72
C ARG A 138 -38.72 13.00 -10.72
N ARG A 139 -39.99 13.17 -10.35
CA ARG A 139 -41.12 12.97 -11.23
C ARG A 139 -40.85 14.04 -12.25
N LEU A 140 -40.34 13.63 -13.41
CA LEU A 140 -40.42 14.38 -14.64
C LEU A 140 -41.89 14.67 -14.83
N ARG A 141 -42.37 15.74 -14.18
CA ARG A 141 -43.69 16.29 -14.41
C ARG A 141 -43.61 16.71 -15.85
N GLY A 142 -44.17 15.90 -16.75
CA GLY A 142 -44.45 16.31 -18.11
C GLY A 142 -45.09 17.67 -18.02
N LYS A 143 -44.44 18.67 -18.61
CA LYS A 143 -44.96 20.03 -18.75
C LYS A 143 -46.34 19.91 -19.41
N GLN A 144 -47.41 19.93 -18.62
CA GLN A 144 -48.69 20.39 -19.14
C GLN A 144 -48.64 21.92 -19.16
N PRO A 145 -49.02 22.57 -20.28
CA PRO A 145 -49.10 24.01 -20.35
C PRO A 145 -50.35 24.44 -19.59
N ARG A 146 -50.19 25.09 -18.43
CA ARG A 146 -51.30 25.86 -17.83
C ARG A 146 -50.77 27.13 -17.21
N GLY A 147 -51.25 28.25 -17.77
CA GLY A 147 -51.02 29.59 -17.27
C GLY A 147 -51.59 29.76 -15.86
N GLY A 148 -50.81 30.39 -15.02
CA GLY A 148 -51.19 30.76 -13.67
C GLY A 148 -50.04 31.51 -13.03
N GLN A 149 -50.18 32.83 -12.91
CA GLN A 149 -49.24 33.71 -12.22
C GLN A 149 -49.08 33.27 -10.77
N ALA A 150 -47.86 32.89 -10.37
CA ALA A 150 -47.45 32.84 -8.99
C ALA A 150 -46.01 33.39 -8.91
N SER A 151 -45.82 34.36 -8.01
CA SER A 151 -44.57 35.10 -7.83
C SER A 151 -43.43 34.20 -7.31
N PRO A 152 -42.20 34.32 -7.85
CA PRO A 152 -41.07 33.50 -7.42
C PRO A 152 -40.31 34.16 -6.25
N GLY A 153 -39.96 33.34 -5.25
CA GLY A 153 -38.78 33.60 -4.41
C GLY A 153 -37.50 33.19 -5.17
N PRO A 154 -36.30 33.66 -4.76
CA PRO A 154 -35.09 33.54 -5.55
C PRO A 154 -34.57 32.11 -5.53
N ALA A 155 -35.01 31.30 -6.50
CA ALA A 155 -34.32 30.09 -6.90
C ALA A 155 -33.03 30.51 -7.61
N ALA A 156 -31.90 29.93 -7.23
CA ALA A 156 -30.64 30.10 -7.97
C ALA A 156 -30.90 29.71 -9.44
N ASP A 157 -30.72 30.70 -10.31
CA ASP A 157 -31.09 30.63 -11.71
C ASP A 157 -30.12 29.71 -12.46
N ALA A 158 -30.43 28.41 -12.47
CA ALA A 158 -29.72 27.40 -13.25
C ALA A 158 -30.15 27.41 -14.73
N SER A 159 -30.83 28.46 -15.21
CA SER A 159 -31.24 28.58 -16.62
C SER A 159 -30.05 28.53 -17.57
N TRP A 160 -28.90 29.08 -17.17
CA TRP A 160 -27.70 29.08 -18.00
C TRP A 160 -27.18 27.67 -18.35
N VAL A 161 -27.41 26.66 -17.49
CA VAL A 161 -26.98 25.28 -17.74
C VAL A 161 -27.86 24.61 -18.80
N LEU A 162 -29.15 24.97 -18.88
CA LEU A 162 -30.08 24.41 -19.85
C LEU A 162 -29.87 24.95 -21.26
N ASP A 163 -29.29 26.15 -21.40
CA ASP A 163 -28.99 26.73 -22.72
C ASP A 163 -27.71 26.14 -23.34
N ILE A 164 -26.83 25.55 -22.52
CA ILE A 164 -25.56 24.97 -22.96
C ILE A 164 -25.71 23.49 -23.35
N VAL A 165 -26.62 22.76 -22.69
CA VAL A 165 -26.78 21.30 -22.90
C VAL A 165 -27.90 21.00 -23.89
N GLY A 166 -27.55 20.48 -25.07
CA GLY A 166 -28.49 20.07 -26.12
C GLY A 166 -28.39 18.58 -26.47
N PRO A 167 -29.31 18.03 -27.29
CA PRO A 167 -29.13 16.70 -27.85
C PRO A 167 -27.91 16.69 -28.80
N MET A 168 -27.12 15.60 -28.78
CA MET A 168 -26.10 15.41 -29.82
C MET A 168 -26.72 15.18 -31.19
N THR A 169 -26.07 15.66 -32.23
CA THR A 169 -26.40 15.32 -33.62
C THR A 169 -25.27 14.52 -34.23
N ALA A 170 -25.59 13.69 -35.23
CA ALA A 170 -24.58 13.04 -36.06
C ALA A 170 -23.55 14.06 -36.55
N ALA A 171 -22.29 13.63 -36.67
CA ALA A 171 -21.23 14.51 -37.13
C ALA A 171 -21.57 15.04 -38.55
N PRO A 172 -21.40 16.34 -38.82
CA PRO A 172 -21.56 16.89 -40.17
C PRO A 172 -20.62 16.21 -41.17
N GLU A 173 -20.93 16.30 -42.47
CA GLU A 173 -20.05 15.79 -43.52
C GLU A 173 -18.64 16.40 -43.40
N GLY A 174 -17.62 15.53 -43.41
CA GLY A 174 -16.22 15.94 -43.20
C GLY A 174 -15.78 16.02 -41.73
N LYS A 175 -16.65 15.75 -40.76
CA LYS A 175 -16.33 15.70 -39.33
C LYS A 175 -16.63 14.34 -38.71
N VAL A 176 -15.97 14.01 -37.59
CA VAL A 176 -16.21 12.79 -36.83
C VAL A 176 -16.21 13.08 -35.32
N TRP A 177 -16.98 12.30 -34.55
CA TRP A 177 -16.92 12.32 -33.08
C TRP A 177 -15.88 11.30 -32.60
N LEU A 178 -14.85 11.75 -31.88
CA LEU A 178 -13.80 10.89 -31.32
C LEU A 178 -13.88 10.84 -29.80
N ALA A 179 -13.65 9.66 -29.22
CA ALA A 179 -13.48 9.50 -27.78
C ALA A 179 -12.27 10.30 -27.27
N LEU A 180 -12.46 11.17 -26.28
CA LEU A 180 -11.37 11.95 -25.67
C LEU A 180 -10.69 11.20 -24.51
N GLU A 181 -11.32 10.12 -24.04
CA GLU A 181 -10.85 9.28 -22.94
C GLU A 181 -11.12 7.79 -23.26
N THR A 182 -10.61 6.89 -22.41
CA THR A 182 -10.79 5.44 -22.57
C THR A 182 -11.80 4.93 -21.54
N MET A 183 -12.91 4.33 -21.99
CA MET A 183 -13.95 3.78 -21.10
C MET A 183 -14.69 2.60 -21.76
N ASP A 184 -14.96 1.53 -21.02
CA ASP A 184 -15.76 0.37 -21.47
C ASP A 184 -15.33 -0.24 -22.82
N GLY A 185 -14.01 -0.39 -23.01
CA GLY A 185 -13.44 -0.94 -24.25
C GLY A 185 -13.39 0.05 -25.42
N VAL A 186 -13.90 1.27 -25.25
CA VAL A 186 -13.68 2.38 -26.17
C VAL A 186 -12.31 3.01 -25.87
N ARG A 187 -11.46 3.12 -26.89
CA ARG A 187 -10.13 3.76 -26.76
C ARG A 187 -10.21 5.25 -27.09
N ARG A 188 -9.37 6.06 -26.44
CA ARG A 188 -9.16 7.45 -26.85
C ARG A 188 -8.77 7.53 -28.34
N GLY A 189 -9.43 8.41 -29.08
CA GLY A 189 -9.29 8.58 -30.53
C GLY A 189 -10.15 7.64 -31.39
N GLN A 190 -10.91 6.72 -30.78
CA GLN A 190 -11.86 5.88 -31.51
C GLN A 190 -13.07 6.71 -31.96
N GLU A 191 -13.53 6.49 -33.19
CA GLU A 191 -14.77 7.08 -33.70
C GLU A 191 -15.99 6.53 -32.95
N ILE A 192 -16.88 7.43 -32.55
CA ILE A 192 -18.07 7.13 -31.75
C ILE A 192 -19.33 7.51 -32.51
N GLU A 193 -20.18 6.50 -32.71
CA GLU A 193 -21.55 6.73 -33.15
C GLU A 193 -22.37 7.34 -32.01
N VAL A 194 -22.95 8.52 -32.29
CA VAL A 194 -23.74 9.30 -31.34
C VAL A 194 -25.23 9.05 -31.53
N ARG A 195 -25.97 9.01 -30.44
CA ARG A 195 -27.42 8.75 -30.38
C ARG A 195 -28.15 9.98 -29.83
N PRO A 196 -28.85 10.75 -30.68
CA PRO A 196 -29.47 12.03 -30.30
C PRO A 196 -30.50 11.96 -29.16
N ASP A 197 -31.06 10.78 -28.90
CA ASP A 197 -32.07 10.53 -27.87
C ASP A 197 -31.48 10.32 -26.48
N ILE A 198 -30.19 9.97 -26.38
CA ILE A 198 -29.53 9.60 -25.11
C ILE A 198 -28.28 10.45 -24.85
N ASP A 199 -27.57 10.84 -25.91
CA ASP A 199 -26.26 11.51 -25.79
C ASP A 199 -26.41 13.04 -25.75
N LEU A 200 -25.53 13.68 -24.99
CA LEU A 200 -25.65 15.09 -24.61
C LEU A 200 -24.54 15.93 -25.24
N LYS A 201 -24.90 16.97 -25.97
CA LYS A 201 -23.98 18.00 -26.46
C LYS A 201 -23.79 19.04 -25.36
N ILE A 202 -22.55 19.32 -24.97
CA ILE A 202 -22.22 20.36 -23.97
C ILE A 202 -21.72 21.63 -24.67
N GLU A 203 -20.93 21.48 -25.73
CA GLU A 203 -20.39 22.61 -26.50
C GLU A 203 -20.53 22.32 -28.00
N GLU A 204 -20.16 23.27 -28.86
CA GLU A 204 -20.19 23.04 -30.31
C GLU A 204 -19.36 21.84 -30.75
N THR A 205 -18.23 21.61 -30.08
CA THR A 205 -17.25 20.57 -30.41
C THR A 205 -17.12 19.49 -29.32
N THR A 206 -17.87 19.56 -28.22
CA THR A 206 -17.74 18.61 -27.10
C THR A 206 -19.10 17.99 -26.76
N GLY A 207 -19.11 16.66 -26.57
CA GLY A 207 -20.30 15.90 -26.16
C GLY A 207 -20.00 14.83 -25.12
N LEU A 208 -21.06 14.22 -24.59
CA LEU A 208 -21.06 13.07 -23.70
C LEU A 208 -21.90 11.95 -24.30
N VAL A 209 -21.29 10.78 -24.49
CA VAL A 209 -21.93 9.58 -25.04
C VAL A 209 -22.09 8.55 -23.94
N ARG A 210 -23.28 7.96 -23.80
CA ARG A 210 -23.52 6.97 -22.73
C ARG A 210 -22.96 5.59 -23.11
N LYS A 211 -21.95 5.10 -22.38
CA LYS A 211 -21.32 3.78 -22.55
C LYS A 211 -21.19 3.06 -21.20
N GLY A 212 -21.43 1.75 -21.18
CA GLY A 212 -21.28 0.83 -20.03
C GLY A 212 -21.69 1.32 -18.64
N GLY A 213 -22.68 2.22 -18.56
CA GLY A 213 -23.19 2.77 -17.29
C GLY A 213 -22.64 4.16 -16.94
N GLY A 214 -21.59 4.63 -17.61
CA GLY A 214 -21.01 5.96 -17.48
C GLY A 214 -21.29 6.89 -18.67
N TRP A 215 -20.66 8.06 -18.63
CA TRP A 215 -20.66 9.06 -19.70
C TRP A 215 -19.23 9.19 -20.24
N LEU A 216 -19.05 8.91 -21.53
CA LEU A 216 -17.80 9.06 -22.25
C LEU A 216 -17.72 10.45 -22.86
N LYS A 217 -16.66 11.20 -22.60
CA LYS A 217 -16.40 12.48 -23.25
C LYS A 217 -15.93 12.27 -24.69
N VAL A 218 -16.58 12.96 -25.64
CA VAL A 218 -16.25 12.94 -27.07
C VAL A 218 -16.01 14.34 -27.61
N GLY A 219 -15.16 14.45 -28.64
CA GLY A 219 -14.84 15.69 -29.34
C GLY A 219 -15.15 15.59 -30.84
N LEU A 220 -15.65 16.66 -31.45
CA LEU A 220 -15.92 16.74 -32.89
C LEU A 220 -14.68 17.28 -33.61
N TYR A 221 -14.11 16.47 -34.50
CA TYR A 221 -12.90 16.80 -35.26
C TYR A 221 -13.17 16.82 -36.76
N ASP A 222 -12.48 17.68 -37.49
CA ASP A 222 -12.43 17.63 -38.95
C ASP A 222 -11.63 16.40 -39.39
N LEU A 223 -12.20 15.56 -40.27
CA LEU A 223 -11.62 14.29 -40.73
C LEU A 223 -10.23 14.49 -41.37
N ALA A 224 -9.98 15.66 -41.96
CA ALA A 224 -8.69 16.03 -42.53
C ALA A 224 -7.61 16.34 -41.48
N GLU A 225 -8.00 16.70 -40.25
CA GLU A 225 -7.10 17.05 -39.15
C GLU A 225 -6.89 15.91 -38.15
N VAL A 226 -7.73 14.87 -38.19
CA VAL A 226 -7.57 13.69 -37.34
C VAL A 226 -6.24 13.00 -37.71
N PRO A 227 -5.25 12.96 -36.79
CA PRO A 227 -4.06 12.16 -37.02
C PRO A 227 -4.55 10.72 -37.10
N LEU A 228 -4.48 10.11 -38.30
CA LEU A 228 -4.83 8.71 -38.49
C LEU A 228 -4.06 7.91 -37.43
N PRO A 229 -4.74 7.25 -36.47
CA PRO A 229 -4.03 6.38 -35.55
C PRO A 229 -3.25 5.38 -36.41
N PRO A 230 -1.96 5.13 -36.13
CA PRO A 230 -1.21 4.14 -36.89
C PRO A 230 -2.03 2.87 -36.90
N LEU A 231 -2.31 2.33 -38.10
CA LEU A 231 -3.02 1.07 -38.30
C LEU A 231 -2.32 0.02 -37.43
N ILE A 232 -2.86 -0.24 -36.24
CA ILE A 232 -2.44 -1.37 -35.42
C ILE A 232 -2.98 -2.57 -36.17
N PRO A 233 -2.13 -3.43 -36.76
CA PRO A 233 -2.62 -4.61 -37.44
C PRO A 233 -3.51 -5.39 -36.47
N GLU A 234 -4.70 -5.76 -36.94
CA GLU A 234 -5.63 -6.56 -36.15
C GLU A 234 -4.88 -7.77 -35.58
N PRO A 235 -5.05 -8.09 -34.29
CA PRO A 235 -4.44 -9.28 -33.71
C PRO A 235 -5.02 -10.49 -34.42
N GLN A 236 -4.32 -10.97 -35.44
CA GLN A 236 -4.58 -12.26 -36.07
C GLN A 236 -4.45 -13.30 -34.96
N GLY A 237 -5.55 -14.03 -34.73
CA GLY A 237 -5.68 -14.97 -33.64
C GLY A 237 -4.47 -15.90 -33.54
N ASN A 238 -3.92 -15.98 -32.32
CA ASN A 238 -2.83 -16.85 -31.95
C ASN A 238 -3.13 -18.31 -32.34
N ALA A 239 -2.52 -18.76 -33.44
CA ALA A 239 -2.09 -20.13 -33.59
C ALA A 239 -0.73 -20.28 -32.88
N MET A 240 -0.67 -21.23 -31.96
CA MET A 240 0.49 -21.58 -31.17
C MET A 240 1.73 -21.95 -31.99
N LEU A 241 2.88 -21.61 -31.40
CA LEU A 241 4.21 -22.24 -31.53
C LEU A 241 4.97 -22.04 -32.84
N GLY A 242 5.98 -21.17 -32.76
CA GLY A 242 7.09 -21.13 -33.71
C GLY A 242 8.05 -20.02 -33.33
N ALA A 243 9.13 -20.38 -32.65
CA ALA A 243 10.23 -19.49 -32.32
C ALA A 243 10.83 -18.91 -33.60
N ASP A 244 10.70 -17.60 -33.77
CA ASP A 244 11.64 -16.77 -34.53
C ASP A 244 11.52 -15.35 -33.99
N THR A 245 12.52 -14.97 -33.18
CA THR A 245 12.77 -13.59 -32.78
C THR A 245 13.13 -12.79 -34.02
N LYS A 246 12.11 -12.28 -34.72
CA LYS A 246 12.28 -11.20 -35.68
C LYS A 246 12.58 -9.93 -34.90
N ASP A 247 13.79 -9.46 -35.11
CA ASP A 247 14.34 -8.17 -34.74
C ASP A 247 13.46 -7.04 -35.31
N ASP A 248 12.45 -6.67 -34.53
CA ASP A 248 11.57 -5.54 -34.77
C ASP A 248 12.30 -4.28 -34.30
N SER A 249 13.37 -3.93 -35.01
CA SER A 249 14.12 -2.69 -34.75
C SER A 249 13.21 -1.50 -35.09
N PRO A 250 12.75 -0.72 -34.10
CA PRO A 250 11.89 0.41 -34.34
C PRO A 250 12.66 1.42 -35.20
N ARG A 251 12.01 1.89 -36.27
CA ARG A 251 12.50 3.00 -37.09
C ARG A 251 12.90 4.16 -36.17
N GLU A 252 14.12 4.67 -36.33
CA GLU A 252 14.72 5.81 -35.64
C GLU A 252 13.93 7.11 -35.89
N GLY A 253 12.71 7.20 -35.39
CA GLY A 253 12.12 8.48 -35.00
C GLY A 253 12.74 8.85 -33.68
N ALA A 254 13.46 9.98 -33.63
CA ALA A 254 14.10 10.59 -32.45
C ALA A 254 14.03 9.71 -31.18
N SER A 255 15.04 8.84 -31.01
CA SER A 255 15.11 7.89 -29.90
C SER A 255 14.93 8.63 -28.57
N HIS A 256 13.71 8.57 -28.03
CA HIS A 256 13.39 9.18 -26.74
C HIS A 256 14.25 8.49 -25.67
N ASP A 257 14.91 9.29 -24.84
CA ASP A 257 15.73 8.78 -23.75
C ASP A 257 14.88 7.89 -22.84
N ALA A 258 15.25 6.62 -22.71
CA ALA A 258 14.55 5.62 -21.92
C ALA A 258 14.41 5.97 -20.42
N ARG A 259 15.14 7.00 -19.96
CA ARG A 259 15.10 7.56 -18.60
C ARG A 259 13.96 8.56 -18.38
N THR A 260 13.31 9.04 -19.45
CA THR A 260 12.22 10.01 -19.39
C THR A 260 10.90 9.39 -19.81
N LEU A 261 9.80 9.79 -19.18
CA LEU A 261 8.44 9.42 -19.59
C LEU A 261 7.79 10.56 -20.36
N MET A 262 6.63 10.27 -20.95
CA MET A 262 5.79 11.31 -21.55
C MET A 262 5.25 12.23 -20.46
N VAL A 263 5.28 13.54 -20.75
CA VAL A 263 4.83 14.57 -19.80
C VAL A 263 3.31 14.74 -19.85
N ASP A 264 2.67 14.46 -18.73
CA ASP A 264 1.26 14.68 -18.48
C ASP A 264 1.01 15.91 -17.62
N TYR A 265 -0.19 16.46 -17.77
CA TYR A 265 -0.72 17.57 -16.98
C TYR A 265 -2.05 17.13 -16.39
N ASP A 266 -2.31 17.53 -15.13
CA ASP A 266 -3.59 17.28 -14.49
C ASP A 266 -4.71 18.16 -15.06
N ALA A 267 -5.92 18.01 -14.52
CA ALA A 267 -7.09 18.79 -14.92
C ALA A 267 -6.93 20.31 -14.67
N HIS A 268 -5.97 20.73 -13.85
CA HIS A 268 -5.69 22.13 -13.54
C HIS A 268 -4.53 22.71 -14.38
N GLY A 269 -3.94 21.90 -15.27
CA GLY A 269 -2.79 22.29 -16.08
C GLY A 269 -1.47 22.29 -15.32
N TYR A 270 -1.40 21.67 -14.13
CA TYR A 270 -0.14 21.44 -13.45
C TYR A 270 0.52 20.17 -13.96
N ARG A 271 1.85 20.20 -14.09
CA ARG A 271 2.62 19.01 -14.45
C ARG A 271 2.49 17.98 -13.34
N HIS A 272 1.76 16.91 -13.60
CA HIS A 272 1.49 15.86 -12.65
C HIS A 272 1.09 14.58 -13.38
N LYS A 273 1.71 13.46 -12.99
CA LYS A 273 1.32 12.12 -13.38
C LYS A 273 0.85 11.35 -12.15
N GLU A 274 -0.34 10.78 -12.25
CA GLU A 274 -0.93 9.99 -11.16
C GLU A 274 -0.09 8.70 -10.95
N TRP A 275 0.04 8.25 -9.71
CA TRP A 275 1.01 7.20 -9.37
C TRP A 275 0.68 5.84 -10.01
N ARG A 276 -0.60 5.49 -10.17
CA ARG A 276 -1.02 4.28 -10.90
C ARG A 276 -0.64 4.36 -12.37
N GLU A 277 -0.86 5.51 -13.01
CA GLU A 277 -0.46 5.74 -14.41
C GLU A 277 1.06 5.64 -14.58
N LEU A 278 1.82 6.27 -13.69
CA LEU A 278 3.27 6.14 -13.62
C LEU A 278 3.70 4.66 -13.59
N LEU A 279 3.10 3.83 -12.74
CA LEU A 279 3.44 2.42 -12.62
C LEU A 279 3.18 1.58 -13.88
N HIS A 280 2.23 2.01 -14.72
CA HIS A 280 1.96 1.37 -16.01
C HIS A 280 3.00 1.75 -17.08
N GLU A 281 3.60 2.94 -16.96
CA GLU A 281 4.57 3.45 -17.94
C GLU A 281 6.01 3.08 -17.62
N ILE A 282 6.40 3.04 -16.34
CA ILE A 282 7.78 2.74 -15.96
C ILE A 282 8.22 1.35 -16.42
N LYS A 283 9.44 1.29 -16.91
CA LYS A 283 10.08 0.07 -17.42
C LYS A 283 11.50 -0.01 -16.89
N GLU A 284 11.95 -1.23 -16.63
CA GLU A 284 13.34 -1.48 -16.25
C GLU A 284 14.16 -1.72 -17.51
N TYR A 285 15.16 -0.89 -17.73
CA TYR A 285 16.15 -1.04 -18.79
C TYR A 285 17.50 -1.36 -18.17
N GLN A 286 18.17 -2.40 -18.67
CA GLN A 286 19.53 -2.72 -18.25
C GLN A 286 20.52 -2.04 -19.19
N TYR A 287 21.38 -1.20 -18.62
CA TYR A 287 22.45 -0.52 -19.33
C TYR A 287 23.76 -1.30 -19.17
N THR A 288 24.58 -1.34 -20.23
CA THR A 288 25.87 -2.04 -20.20
C THR A 288 26.90 -1.36 -19.29
N ASP A 289 26.72 -0.06 -19.03
CA ASP A 289 27.54 0.78 -18.16
C ASP A 289 26.89 1.04 -16.78
N TRP A 290 25.95 0.19 -16.36
CA TRP A 290 25.28 0.32 -15.07
C TRP A 290 26.29 0.24 -13.89
N PRO A 291 26.43 1.28 -13.07
CA PRO A 291 27.53 1.37 -12.09
C PRO A 291 27.25 0.65 -10.76
N LEU A 292 26.06 0.10 -10.55
CA LEU A 292 25.67 -0.56 -9.31
C LEU A 292 25.68 -2.08 -9.49
N GLU A 293 26.28 -2.80 -8.54
CA GLU A 293 26.22 -4.26 -8.52
C GLU A 293 24.88 -4.79 -8.03
N GLY A 294 24.44 -5.91 -8.60
CA GLY A 294 23.19 -6.59 -8.26
C GLY A 294 21.98 -6.15 -9.10
N PRO A 295 20.81 -6.76 -8.87
CA PRO A 295 19.61 -6.46 -9.63
C PRO A 295 19.10 -5.03 -9.36
N GLY A 296 18.36 -4.47 -10.33
CA GLY A 296 17.56 -3.27 -10.11
C GLY A 296 16.38 -3.59 -9.20
N THR A 297 16.03 -2.66 -8.33
CA THR A 297 15.06 -2.89 -7.26
C THR A 297 13.98 -1.80 -7.17
N VAL A 298 14.21 -0.65 -7.81
CA VAL A 298 13.26 0.48 -7.80
C VAL A 298 11.87 0.04 -8.24
N LEU A 299 11.75 -0.66 -9.38
CA LEU A 299 10.47 -1.05 -9.95
C LEU A 299 9.67 -1.95 -9.00
N HIS A 300 10.34 -2.91 -8.36
CA HIS A 300 9.71 -3.76 -7.35
C HIS A 300 9.23 -2.94 -6.15
N MET A 301 10.09 -2.05 -5.64
CA MET A 301 9.79 -1.23 -4.47
C MET A 301 8.61 -0.27 -4.70
N VAL A 302 8.56 0.45 -5.83
CA VAL A 302 7.47 1.40 -6.10
C VAL A 302 6.13 0.70 -6.33
N ARG A 303 6.13 -0.50 -6.94
CA ARG A 303 4.93 -1.35 -7.04
C ARG A 303 4.46 -1.83 -5.67
N HIS A 304 5.39 -2.18 -4.80
CA HIS A 304 5.07 -2.55 -3.41
C HIS A 304 4.47 -1.37 -2.64
N MET A 305 5.05 -0.17 -2.76
CA MET A 305 4.52 1.05 -2.14
C MET A 305 3.08 1.32 -2.59
N PHE A 306 2.80 1.26 -3.90
CA PHE A 306 1.43 1.40 -4.41
C PHE A 306 0.48 0.33 -3.88
N LYS A 307 0.90 -0.94 -3.88
CA LYS A 307 0.04 -2.05 -3.43
C LYS A 307 -0.42 -1.88 -1.99
N TYR A 308 0.45 -1.39 -1.09
CA TYR A 308 0.16 -1.33 0.34
C TYR A 308 -0.09 0.08 0.87
N GLY A 309 -0.01 1.10 0.03
CA GLY A 309 -0.24 2.48 0.45
C GLY A 309 -0.81 3.38 -0.63
N GLY A 310 -1.09 2.92 -1.85
CA GLY A 310 -1.58 3.78 -2.94
C GLY A 310 -0.52 4.71 -3.54
N ASP A 311 0.44 5.20 -2.76
CA ASP A 311 1.63 5.88 -3.25
C ASP A 311 2.82 5.76 -2.28
N SER A 312 3.98 6.31 -2.65
CA SER A 312 5.20 6.24 -1.83
C SER A 312 5.08 6.98 -0.49
N ARG A 313 4.36 8.11 -0.43
CA ARG A 313 4.18 8.93 0.78
C ARG A 313 3.21 8.29 1.75
N GLN A 314 2.06 7.85 1.27
CA GLN A 314 1.07 7.11 2.04
C GLN A 314 1.64 5.79 2.54
N TRP A 315 2.41 5.06 1.71
CA TRP A 315 3.13 3.88 2.16
C TRP A 315 4.06 4.17 3.34
N LEU A 316 4.81 5.28 3.30
CA LEU A 316 5.69 5.67 4.41
C LEU A 316 4.90 5.91 5.69
N MET A 317 3.77 6.62 5.62
CA MET A 317 2.92 6.88 6.79
C MET A 317 2.37 5.59 7.41
N LEU A 318 1.94 4.64 6.58
CA LEU A 318 1.46 3.33 7.02
C LEU A 318 2.59 2.50 7.64
N TRP A 319 3.75 2.44 6.99
CA TRP A 319 4.91 1.72 7.47
C TRP A 319 5.41 2.29 8.81
N ALA A 320 5.48 3.62 8.94
CA ALA A 320 5.89 4.30 10.16
C ALA A 320 4.96 3.98 11.34
N ARG A 321 3.64 4.02 11.09
CA ARG A 321 2.62 3.65 12.09
C ARG A 321 2.82 2.21 12.56
N HIS A 322 3.00 1.27 11.63
CA HIS A 322 3.22 -0.13 11.96
C HIS A 322 4.51 -0.36 12.76
N ARG A 323 5.56 0.41 12.49
CA ARG A 323 6.82 0.36 13.24
C ARG A 323 6.81 1.16 14.55
N GLY A 324 5.74 1.89 14.85
CA GLY A 324 5.68 2.75 16.04
C GLY A 324 6.69 3.89 16.00
N LEU A 325 7.03 4.38 14.80
CA LEU A 325 7.92 5.52 14.62
C LEU A 325 7.16 6.82 14.81
N VAL A 326 7.77 7.75 15.54
CA VAL A 326 7.22 9.10 15.76
C VAL A 326 7.70 10.07 14.70
N ASP A 327 6.93 11.11 14.40
CA ASP A 327 7.27 12.08 13.34
C ASP A 327 8.59 12.83 13.57
N GLY A 328 9.03 12.96 14.82
CA GLY A 328 10.31 13.58 15.18
C GLY A 328 11.50 12.63 15.15
N ASP A 329 11.32 11.35 14.78
CA ASP A 329 12.41 10.40 14.66
C ASP A 329 13.33 10.79 13.50
N ARG A 330 14.65 10.71 13.73
CA ARG A 330 15.67 10.98 12.70
C ARG A 330 15.45 10.13 11.44
N VAL A 331 15.09 8.86 11.60
CA VAL A 331 14.85 7.95 10.48
C VAL A 331 13.62 8.36 9.69
N MET A 332 12.60 8.91 10.35
CA MET A 332 11.41 9.43 9.66
C MET A 332 11.75 10.63 8.78
N HIS A 333 12.61 11.54 9.25
CA HIS A 333 13.09 12.64 8.42
C HIS A 333 13.89 12.16 7.21
N GLU A 334 14.77 11.17 7.39
CA GLU A 334 15.54 10.59 6.29
C GLU A 334 14.63 9.91 5.25
N LEU A 335 13.72 9.03 5.69
CA LEU A 335 12.81 8.33 4.80
C LEU A 335 11.86 9.27 4.06
N ARG A 336 11.38 10.34 4.71
CA ARG A 336 10.52 11.35 4.08
C ARG A 336 11.23 11.99 2.89
N VAL A 337 12.50 12.36 3.04
CA VAL A 337 13.30 12.92 1.94
C VAL A 337 13.49 11.90 0.81
N LEU A 338 13.83 10.65 1.13
CA LEU A 338 14.03 9.60 0.12
C LEU A 338 12.74 9.27 -0.65
N VAL A 339 11.61 9.22 0.05
CA VAL A 339 10.29 8.99 -0.51
C VAL A 339 9.82 10.17 -1.36
N ASP A 340 10.13 11.40 -0.94
CA ASP A 340 9.85 12.61 -1.73
C ASP A 340 10.66 12.64 -3.02
N ILE A 341 11.92 12.19 -3.01
CA ILE A 341 12.73 12.05 -4.24
C ILE A 341 12.02 11.13 -5.25
N LEU A 342 11.51 9.99 -4.79
CA LEU A 342 10.78 9.04 -5.65
C LEU A 342 9.45 9.64 -6.12
N TRP A 343 8.70 10.29 -5.22
CA TRP A 343 7.43 10.91 -5.54
C TRP A 343 7.58 12.02 -6.58
N TYR A 344 8.47 12.99 -6.34
CA TYR A 344 8.68 14.09 -7.28
C TYR A 344 9.33 13.60 -8.58
N GLY A 345 10.27 12.65 -8.51
CA GLY A 345 10.86 12.04 -9.70
C GLY A 345 9.82 11.37 -10.59
N GLY A 346 8.83 10.69 -10.00
CA GLY A 346 7.79 9.96 -10.73
C GLY A 346 6.62 10.84 -11.16
N SER A 347 6.01 11.58 -10.23
CA SER A 347 4.78 12.33 -10.49
C SER A 347 5.02 13.71 -11.08
N TYR A 348 6.08 14.43 -10.68
CA TYR A 348 6.32 15.79 -11.15
C TYR A 348 7.31 15.83 -12.32
N ASP A 349 8.51 15.27 -12.14
CA ASP A 349 9.54 15.21 -13.18
C ASP A 349 9.26 14.15 -14.24
N GLN A 350 8.39 13.18 -13.93
CA GLN A 350 7.91 12.14 -14.85
C GLN A 350 9.06 11.37 -15.49
N LEU A 351 9.91 10.85 -14.61
CA LEU A 351 11.09 10.08 -14.95
C LEU A 351 10.78 8.58 -14.89
N ASN A 352 11.46 7.80 -15.73
CA ASN A 352 11.42 6.35 -15.65
C ASN A 352 12.29 5.88 -14.48
N LEU A 353 11.71 5.85 -13.29
CA LEU A 353 12.41 5.59 -12.03
C LEU A 353 13.26 4.30 -12.08
N GLY A 354 12.75 3.24 -12.72
CA GLY A 354 13.42 1.94 -12.83
C GLY A 354 14.69 1.95 -13.70
N SER A 355 14.95 3.04 -14.42
CA SER A 355 16.09 3.16 -15.35
C SER A 355 17.09 4.23 -14.90
N LEU A 356 16.90 4.79 -13.71
CA LEU A 356 17.75 5.84 -13.17
C LEU A 356 18.62 5.32 -12.02
N VAL A 357 19.94 5.43 -12.18
CA VAL A 357 20.92 5.05 -11.15
C VAL A 357 20.69 5.80 -9.84
N CYS A 358 20.40 7.11 -9.89
CA CYS A 358 20.15 7.89 -8.69
C CYS A 358 18.90 7.43 -7.92
N MET A 359 17.86 6.99 -8.65
CA MET A 359 16.66 6.42 -8.04
C MET A 359 16.94 5.05 -7.44
N GLU A 360 17.80 4.24 -8.07
CA GLU A 360 18.25 2.97 -7.50
C GLU A 360 19.04 3.16 -6.19
N VAL A 361 19.92 4.17 -6.10
CA VAL A 361 20.61 4.49 -4.84
C VAL A 361 19.61 4.89 -3.75
N ALA A 362 18.64 5.76 -4.06
CA ALA A 362 17.60 6.16 -3.12
C ALA A 362 16.76 4.95 -2.66
N ALA A 363 16.33 4.11 -3.60
CA ALA A 363 15.55 2.90 -3.32
C ALA A 363 16.31 1.91 -2.43
N ARG A 364 17.58 1.62 -2.75
CA ARG A 364 18.42 0.75 -1.93
C ARG A 364 18.61 1.30 -0.52
N ARG A 365 18.70 2.61 -0.35
CA ARG A 365 18.76 3.22 0.98
C ARG A 365 17.45 3.04 1.74
N VAL A 366 16.29 3.24 1.10
CA VAL A 366 14.97 2.96 1.71
C VAL A 366 14.89 1.49 2.13
N GLN A 367 15.27 0.57 1.26
CA GLN A 367 15.26 -0.87 1.54
C GLN A 367 16.21 -1.25 2.68
N ALA A 368 17.40 -0.67 2.74
CA ALA A 368 18.34 -0.89 3.84
C ALA A 368 17.75 -0.47 5.20
N VAL A 369 17.02 0.65 5.25
CA VAL A 369 16.33 1.10 6.46
C VAL A 369 15.20 0.14 6.82
N VAL A 370 14.37 -0.23 5.84
CA VAL A 370 13.24 -1.16 6.06
C VAL A 370 13.72 -2.53 6.54
N ASP A 371 14.80 -3.07 5.95
CA ASP A 371 15.43 -4.33 6.36
C ASP A 371 15.93 -4.23 7.81
N ALA A 372 16.62 -3.15 8.17
CA ALA A 372 17.15 -2.96 9.51
C ALA A 372 16.07 -2.96 10.60
N TYR A 373 14.93 -2.31 10.34
CA TYR A 373 13.77 -2.32 11.25
C TYR A 373 12.94 -3.61 11.19
N SER A 374 13.17 -4.47 10.19
CA SER A 374 12.52 -5.78 10.09
C SER A 374 13.34 -6.87 10.77
N ALA A 375 14.67 -6.82 10.65
CA ALA A 375 15.59 -7.72 11.34
C ALA A 375 15.76 -7.36 12.82
N GLY A 376 15.76 -6.07 13.14
CA GLY A 376 15.77 -5.55 14.50
C GLY A 376 14.38 -5.15 15.02
N GLY A 377 14.34 -4.59 16.23
CA GLY A 377 13.15 -3.94 16.77
C GLY A 377 13.20 -2.42 16.57
N THR A 378 12.09 -1.71 16.77
CA THR A 378 12.03 -0.24 16.63
C THR A 378 13.09 0.50 17.48
N GLY A 379 13.39 0.00 18.68
CA GLY A 379 14.42 0.59 19.55
C GLY A 379 15.85 0.15 19.24
N ALA A 380 16.04 -0.84 18.37
CA ALA A 380 17.35 -1.42 18.04
C ALA A 380 17.33 -2.01 16.61
N PRO A 381 17.30 -1.17 15.56
CA PRO A 381 17.38 -1.63 14.18
C PRO A 381 18.74 -2.29 13.88
N ASP A 382 18.74 -3.37 13.10
CA ASP A 382 19.95 -4.13 12.74
C ASP A 382 20.50 -3.69 11.38
N TRP A 383 21.61 -2.95 11.38
CA TRP A 383 22.23 -2.43 10.16
C TRP A 383 23.26 -3.39 9.53
N GLY A 384 23.33 -4.65 9.96
CA GLY A 384 24.32 -5.62 9.47
C GLY A 384 24.32 -5.78 7.94
N ASN A 385 23.15 -5.74 7.31
CA ASN A 385 22.99 -5.89 5.86
C ASN A 385 23.10 -4.59 5.08
N ALA A 386 23.14 -3.42 5.74
CA ALA A 386 23.01 -2.13 5.06
C ALA A 386 24.06 -1.91 3.97
N ARG A 387 25.30 -2.41 4.19
CA ARG A 387 26.39 -2.35 3.20
C ARG A 387 26.08 -3.14 1.92
N LEU A 388 25.37 -4.26 2.04
CA LEU A 388 24.99 -5.11 0.90
C LEU A 388 23.91 -4.44 0.04
N PHE A 389 22.97 -3.73 0.67
CA PHE A 389 21.95 -2.99 -0.07
C PHE A 389 22.54 -1.79 -0.81
N THR A 390 23.30 -0.95 -0.10
CA THR A 390 23.73 0.35 -0.64
C THR A 390 24.97 0.28 -1.54
N ASN A 391 25.62 -0.89 -1.66
CA ASN A 391 26.93 -1.04 -2.31
C ASN A 391 27.95 0.02 -1.82
N TYR A 392 27.86 0.42 -0.55
CA TYR A 392 28.72 1.48 -0.04
C TYR A 392 30.15 0.96 0.07
N VAL A 393 31.05 1.56 -0.71
CA VAL A 393 32.49 1.33 -0.64
C VAL A 393 33.08 2.51 0.13
N GLY A 394 33.54 2.24 1.35
CA GLY A 394 34.15 3.29 2.18
C GLY A 394 35.59 3.58 1.74
N PRO A 395 36.19 4.70 2.17
CA PRO A 395 37.62 4.93 2.01
C PRO A 395 38.47 3.82 2.66
N GLU A 396 37.93 3.15 3.68
CA GLU A 396 38.53 1.99 4.36
C GLU A 396 38.53 0.70 3.50
N ASP A 397 37.79 0.69 2.39
CA ASP A 397 37.75 -0.42 1.43
C ASP A 397 38.80 -0.28 0.31
N ILE A 398 39.81 0.57 0.51
CA ILE A 398 41.01 0.65 -0.34
C ILE A 398 41.79 -0.68 -0.41
N VAL A 399 41.66 -1.50 0.64
CA VAL A 399 42.28 -2.83 0.68
C VAL A 399 41.42 -3.78 -0.13
N SER A 400 41.96 -4.29 -1.25
CA SER A 400 41.23 -5.22 -2.11
C SER A 400 40.69 -6.42 -1.32
N PRO A 401 39.47 -6.91 -1.62
CA PRO A 401 38.90 -8.06 -0.94
C PRO A 401 39.81 -9.30 -0.99
N GLN A 402 40.54 -9.48 -2.10
CA GLN A 402 41.51 -10.56 -2.27
C GLN A 402 42.69 -10.42 -1.31
N LEU A 403 43.22 -9.20 -1.13
CA LEU A 403 44.30 -8.95 -0.17
C LEU A 403 43.81 -9.11 1.27
N ARG A 404 42.60 -8.64 1.61
CA ARG A 404 41.97 -8.84 2.92
C ARG A 404 41.81 -10.34 3.23
N THR A 405 41.35 -11.12 2.26
CA THR A 405 41.21 -12.58 2.37
C THR A 405 42.56 -13.28 2.55
N TRP A 406 43.56 -12.88 1.76
CA TRP A 406 44.93 -13.41 1.88
C TRP A 406 45.54 -13.10 3.24
N ALA A 407 45.38 -11.87 3.73
CA ALA A 407 45.89 -11.43 5.03
C ALA A 407 45.21 -12.16 6.19
N ALA A 408 43.88 -12.34 6.13
CA ALA A 408 43.14 -13.13 7.12
C ALA A 408 43.61 -14.58 7.16
N ARG A 409 43.82 -15.21 5.98
CA ARG A 409 44.36 -16.57 5.88
C ARG A 409 45.78 -16.66 6.45
N ARG A 410 46.67 -15.72 6.09
CA ARG A 410 48.04 -15.67 6.63
C ARG A 410 48.07 -15.45 8.14
N GLY A 411 47.25 -14.55 8.67
CA GLY A 411 47.15 -14.33 10.11
C GLY A 411 46.71 -15.59 10.86
N LYS A 412 45.78 -16.37 10.30
CA LYS A 412 45.38 -17.67 10.85
C LYS A 412 46.56 -18.66 10.86
N GLU A 413 47.29 -18.78 9.74
CA GLU A 413 48.47 -19.63 9.64
C GLU A 413 49.56 -19.24 10.66
N GLU A 414 49.79 -17.94 10.87
CA GLU A 414 50.75 -17.44 11.86
C GLU A 414 50.34 -17.75 13.30
N VAL A 415 49.05 -17.59 13.63
CA VAL A 415 48.52 -17.94 14.95
C VAL A 415 48.65 -19.43 15.22
N GLU A 416 48.33 -20.28 14.24
CA GLU A 416 48.49 -21.74 14.35
C GLU A 416 49.96 -22.13 14.53
N LEU A 417 50.87 -21.50 13.79
CA LEU A 417 52.31 -21.73 13.89
C LEU A 417 52.85 -21.26 15.25
N HIS A 418 52.37 -20.13 15.76
CA HIS A 418 52.72 -19.63 17.09
C HIS A 418 52.23 -20.57 18.20
N GLN A 419 50.99 -21.06 18.11
CA GLN A 419 50.44 -22.06 19.03
C GLN A 419 51.25 -23.36 19.01
N ALA A 420 51.64 -23.85 17.83
CA ALA A 420 52.48 -25.05 17.69
C ALA A 420 53.87 -24.85 18.32
N ARG A 421 54.51 -23.68 18.11
CA ARG A 421 55.78 -23.33 18.75
C ARG A 421 55.66 -23.28 20.27
N ASN A 422 54.58 -22.73 20.81
CA ASN A 422 54.35 -22.70 22.26
C ASN A 422 54.15 -24.10 22.84
N ARG A 423 53.37 -24.96 22.17
CA ARG A 423 53.21 -26.37 22.58
C ARG A 423 54.55 -27.11 22.59
N LEU A 424 55.41 -26.90 21.59
CA LEU A 424 56.75 -27.49 21.55
C LEU A 424 57.66 -26.98 22.68
N LYS A 425 57.59 -25.67 23.01
CA LYS A 425 58.32 -25.11 24.15
C LYS A 425 57.83 -25.70 25.48
N GLU A 426 56.53 -25.88 25.65
CA GLU A 426 55.96 -26.52 26.83
C GLU A 426 56.41 -27.98 26.96
N LEU A 427 56.37 -28.75 25.87
CA LEU A 427 56.89 -30.13 25.84
C LEU A 427 58.39 -30.19 26.17
N LYS A 428 59.19 -29.25 25.63
CA LYS A 428 60.63 -29.17 25.91
C LYS A 428 60.94 -28.74 27.34
N LYS A 429 60.11 -27.85 27.92
CA LYS A 429 60.25 -27.39 29.31
C LYS A 429 59.76 -28.42 30.33
N GLY A 430 58.77 -29.24 29.97
CA GLY A 430 58.24 -30.32 30.81
C GLY A 430 59.04 -31.62 30.75
N GLY A 431 59.76 -31.90 29.66
CA GLY A 431 60.49 -33.17 29.47
C GLY A 431 61.96 -33.19 29.90
N GLY A 432 62.50 -32.08 30.44
CA GLY A 432 63.95 -31.87 30.45
C GLY A 432 64.70 -31.82 31.77
N SER A 433 64.08 -31.87 32.97
CA SER A 433 64.87 -31.50 34.17
C SER A 433 64.52 -32.13 35.53
N THR A 434 63.58 -33.07 35.66
CA THR A 434 63.29 -33.62 37.01
C THR A 434 63.22 -35.15 37.11
N ALA A 435 63.37 -35.91 36.03
CA ALA A 435 63.19 -37.37 36.08
C ALA A 435 64.48 -38.19 36.21
N VAL A 436 65.67 -37.58 36.33
CA VAL A 436 66.93 -38.35 36.43
C VAL A 436 67.50 -38.41 37.85
N ASP A 437 67.15 -37.49 38.76
CA ASP A 437 67.68 -37.52 40.15
C ASP A 437 66.74 -38.17 41.18
N GLU A 438 65.49 -38.48 40.83
CA GLU A 438 64.54 -39.13 41.75
C GLU A 438 64.37 -40.65 41.51
N ALA A 439 65.24 -41.24 40.68
CA ALA A 439 65.30 -42.70 40.47
C ALA A 439 66.38 -43.41 41.31
N ALA A 440 67.14 -42.67 42.14
CA ALA A 440 68.13 -43.25 43.05
C ALA A 440 67.64 -43.44 44.51
N GLY A 441 66.42 -42.98 44.85
CA GLY A 441 65.95 -42.94 46.24
C GLY A 441 64.83 -43.91 46.63
N ALA A 442 64.12 -44.54 45.70
CA ALA A 442 62.82 -45.16 46.00
C ALA A 442 62.70 -46.65 45.64
N VAL A 443 63.75 -47.45 45.92
CA VAL A 443 63.67 -48.93 45.86
C VAL A 443 63.51 -49.57 47.26
N ALA A 444 63.40 -48.78 48.31
CA ALA A 444 63.17 -49.28 49.67
C ALA A 444 61.91 -48.62 50.26
N ASP A 445 60.74 -49.16 49.89
CA ASP A 445 59.67 -49.46 50.84
C ASP A 445 58.44 -49.90 50.06
N GLY A 446 58.34 -51.22 49.86
CA GLY A 446 57.11 -51.84 49.42
C GLY A 446 56.05 -51.69 50.50
N ASN A 447 54.93 -51.05 50.16
CA ASN A 447 53.69 -51.30 50.88
C ASN A 447 52.48 -51.11 49.97
N THR A 448 51.88 -52.24 49.61
CA THR A 448 50.54 -52.36 49.03
C THR A 448 49.50 -52.32 50.15
N ALA A 449 48.56 -51.37 50.10
CA ALA A 449 47.22 -51.58 50.65
C ALA A 449 46.21 -50.63 50.00
N GLY A 450 45.10 -51.22 49.54
CA GLY A 450 43.97 -50.48 49.00
C GLY A 450 43.15 -49.76 50.08
N GLY A 451 42.27 -48.87 49.63
CA GLY A 451 41.32 -48.22 50.51
C GLY A 451 40.62 -47.03 49.89
N ALA A 452 39.36 -47.25 49.52
CA ALA A 452 38.21 -46.36 49.73
C ALA A 452 38.26 -44.87 49.32
N GLY A 453 37.23 -44.49 48.56
CA GLY A 453 36.34 -43.38 48.93
C GLY A 453 36.84 -41.96 48.63
N GLY A 454 36.25 -41.32 47.61
CA GLY A 454 36.46 -39.89 47.37
C GLY A 454 35.53 -39.32 46.31
N ARG A 455 34.27 -39.09 46.70
CA ARG A 455 33.24 -38.36 45.93
C ARG A 455 33.69 -36.90 45.79
N ALA A 456 34.19 -36.51 44.62
CA ALA A 456 34.62 -35.13 44.36
C ALA A 456 33.46 -34.24 43.90
N GLU A 457 33.43 -33.08 44.55
CA GLU A 457 32.34 -32.13 44.69
C GLU A 457 32.29 -31.12 43.52
N ARG A 458 31.08 -30.87 43.00
CA ARG A 458 30.79 -29.85 42.00
C ARG A 458 30.88 -28.46 42.63
N ARG A 459 31.90 -27.68 42.25
CA ARG A 459 31.97 -26.25 42.55
C ARG A 459 31.27 -25.45 41.44
N ARG A 460 29.96 -25.21 41.60
CA ARG A 460 29.20 -24.20 40.83
C ARG A 460 29.46 -22.83 41.45
N GLY A 461 30.12 -21.96 40.70
CA GLY A 461 30.34 -20.56 41.05
C GLY A 461 29.03 -19.77 40.97
N ASN A 462 28.62 -19.25 42.11
CA ASN A 462 27.51 -18.33 42.32
C ASN A 462 27.99 -16.90 42.04
N ARG A 463 27.31 -16.16 41.16
CA ARG A 463 27.37 -14.69 41.12
C ARG A 463 26.04 -14.12 40.66
N THR A 464 25.15 -13.99 41.63
CA THR A 464 23.98 -13.12 41.60
C THR A 464 24.44 -11.67 41.78
N ASN A 465 24.04 -10.80 40.86
CA ASN A 465 23.88 -9.36 41.08
C ASN A 465 22.60 -8.96 40.36
N ALA A 466 21.48 -9.02 41.08
CA ALA A 466 20.22 -8.44 40.68
C ALA A 466 20.23 -6.97 41.12
N LEU A 467 20.00 -6.07 40.18
CA LEU A 467 19.70 -4.66 40.43
C LEU A 467 18.20 -4.54 40.62
N GLU A 468 17.77 -4.15 41.83
CA GLU A 468 16.41 -3.69 42.12
C GLU A 468 16.16 -2.32 41.48
N ALA A 469 14.98 -2.14 40.90
CA ALA A 469 14.47 -0.84 40.46
C ALA A 469 13.65 -0.19 41.59
N PRO A 470 13.73 1.14 41.79
CA PRO A 470 13.00 1.82 42.86
C PRO A 470 11.51 1.94 42.54
N GLN A 471 10.67 1.73 43.55
CA GLN A 471 9.26 2.11 43.54
C GLN A 471 9.14 3.64 43.66
N ALA A 472 8.34 4.25 42.79
CA ALA A 472 8.00 5.66 42.83
C ALA A 472 6.66 5.89 43.59
N PRO A 473 6.49 7.06 44.24
CA PRO A 473 5.34 7.40 45.08
C PRO A 473 4.02 7.61 44.33
#